data_AF-A0A1H8WFN3-F1
#
_entry.id   AF-A0A1H8WFN3-F1
#
_cell.length_a   1.000
_cell.length_b   1.000
_cell.length_c   1.000
_cell.angle_alpha   90.00
_cell.angle_beta   90.00
_cell.angle_gamma   90.00
#
_symmetry.space_group_name_H-M   'P 1'
#
loop_
_entity.id
_entity.type
_entity.pdbx_description
1 polymer ?
#
loop_
_entity_poly.entity_id
_entity_poly.type
_entity_poly.pdbx_seq_one_letter_code
_entity_poly.pdbx_strand_id
1 'polypeptide(L)'
;MPDLLQTEFQFTLPRGFDDDGTLHREGTMRLATAADELDPLCDSRVQRNPPYLTVLLLARVVTKLGTLPEVTPEVVEKLFVADIAHLQELYERVNDRGSDTVDATCPDCGEQFEVSVRGDGTTTESAPHAGNPLTDTVDPWTDDGHGGANAGPNSASESKAGSESNANRESDATALATLREELPESEVPSWE
;
A
#
# COMPACT_ATOMS: atom_id res chain seq x y z
N MET A 1 -24.75 -27.29 12.71
CA MET A 1 -25.00 -26.05 11.94
C MET A 1 -23.66 -25.66 11.36
N PRO A 2 -23.51 -25.46 10.04
CA PRO A 2 -22.28 -24.87 9.54
C PRO A 2 -22.14 -23.49 10.19
N ASP A 3 -20.94 -23.20 10.68
CA ASP A 3 -20.61 -21.87 11.19
C ASP A 3 -20.71 -20.90 10.00
N LEU A 4 -21.51 -19.84 10.14
CA LEU A 4 -21.68 -18.87 9.06
C LEU A 4 -20.43 -17.99 9.03
N LEU A 5 -19.76 -17.94 7.88
CA LEU A 5 -18.58 -17.09 7.69
C LEU A 5 -18.96 -15.63 7.95
N GLN A 6 -18.31 -15.00 8.92
CA GLN A 6 -18.44 -13.57 9.14
C GLN A 6 -17.65 -12.83 8.05
N THR A 7 -18.36 -12.12 7.19
CA THR A 7 -17.76 -11.39 6.06
C THR A 7 -17.69 -9.88 6.27
N GLU A 8 -18.27 -9.35 7.35
CA GLU A 8 -18.33 -7.92 7.65
C GLU A 8 -17.90 -7.61 9.10
N PHE A 9 -17.21 -6.48 9.27
CA PHE A 9 -16.58 -6.05 10.50
C PHE A 9 -16.84 -4.56 10.72
N GLN A 10 -17.44 -4.24 11.87
CA GLN A 10 -17.69 -2.85 12.24
C GLN A 10 -16.41 -2.21 12.79
N PHE A 11 -16.25 -0.91 12.55
CA PHE A 11 -15.13 -0.12 13.08
C PHE A 11 -15.56 1.28 13.48
N THR A 12 -14.69 1.98 14.20
CA THR A 12 -14.85 3.39 14.52
C THR A 12 -13.53 4.11 14.33
N LEU A 13 -13.51 5.09 13.41
CA LEU A 13 -12.32 5.89 13.14
C LEU A 13 -11.87 6.67 14.39
N PRO A 14 -10.55 6.66 14.70
CA PRO A 14 -9.97 7.46 15.77
C PRO A 14 -10.30 8.96 15.69
N ARG A 15 -10.24 9.58 14.51
CA ARG A 15 -10.55 11.00 14.28
C ARG A 15 -11.87 11.17 13.53
N GLY A 16 -12.03 10.44 12.42
CA GLY A 16 -13.21 10.53 11.57
C GLY A 16 -12.98 11.35 10.31
N PHE A 17 -13.88 11.16 9.36
CA PHE A 17 -13.96 11.94 8.14
C PHE A 17 -14.98 13.07 8.30
N ASP A 18 -14.58 14.31 8.04
CA ASP A 18 -15.49 15.46 8.03
C ASP A 18 -15.96 15.72 6.59
N ASP A 19 -17.27 15.62 6.37
CA ASP A 19 -17.94 15.96 5.12
C ASP A 19 -18.80 17.21 5.34
N ASP A 20 -18.24 18.37 5.00
CA ASP A 20 -18.88 19.69 5.15
C ASP A 20 -19.54 19.91 6.52
N GLY A 21 -18.82 19.57 7.59
CA GLY A 21 -19.27 19.71 8.98
C GLY A 21 -20.08 18.53 9.52
N THR A 22 -20.27 17.46 8.73
CA THR A 22 -20.78 16.18 9.22
C THR A 22 -19.63 15.23 9.50
N LEU A 23 -19.46 14.85 10.77
CA LEU A 23 -18.39 13.95 11.18
C LEU A 23 -18.82 12.48 11.09
N HIS A 24 -18.15 11.71 10.22
CA HIS A 24 -18.35 10.28 10.03
C HIS A 24 -17.23 9.47 10.70
N ARG A 25 -17.59 8.61 11.64
CA ARG A 25 -16.61 7.76 12.37
C ARG A 25 -16.94 6.28 12.31
N GLU A 26 -18.22 5.94 12.41
CA GLU A 26 -18.66 4.55 12.40
C GLU A 26 -18.72 4.02 10.98
N GLY A 27 -18.21 2.82 10.75
CA GLY A 27 -18.20 2.20 9.44
C GLY A 27 -18.17 0.68 9.47
N THR A 28 -18.23 0.09 8.29
CA THR A 28 -18.18 -1.35 8.07
C THR A 28 -17.14 -1.65 7.01
N MET A 29 -16.31 -2.67 7.27
CA MET A 29 -15.36 -3.25 6.33
C MET A 29 -15.77 -4.69 6.02
N ARG A 30 -15.68 -5.11 4.76
CA ARG A 30 -15.86 -6.50 4.35
C ARG A 30 -14.53 -7.22 4.16
N LEU A 31 -14.55 -8.54 4.16
CA LEU A 31 -13.41 -9.33 3.67
C LEU A 31 -13.09 -8.94 2.22
N ALA A 32 -11.80 -8.84 1.92
CA ALA A 32 -11.33 -8.66 0.56
C ALA A 32 -11.54 -9.94 -0.24
N THR A 33 -11.82 -9.74 -1.52
CA THR A 33 -11.76 -10.79 -2.53
C THR A 33 -10.42 -10.69 -3.27
N ALA A 34 -10.04 -11.76 -3.96
CA ALA A 34 -8.84 -11.71 -4.82
C ALA A 34 -8.90 -10.59 -5.88
N ALA A 35 -10.10 -10.22 -6.36
CA ALA A 35 -10.26 -9.11 -7.30
C ALA A 35 -9.93 -7.76 -6.64
N ASP A 36 -10.24 -7.58 -5.35
CA ASP A 36 -9.92 -6.35 -4.61
C ASP A 36 -8.42 -6.12 -4.50
N GLU A 37 -7.63 -7.20 -4.42
CA GLU A 37 -6.17 -7.12 -4.32
C GLU A 37 -5.49 -6.99 -5.69
N LEU A 38 -6.02 -7.67 -6.71
CA LEU A 38 -5.36 -7.77 -8.01
C LEU A 38 -5.73 -6.63 -8.97
N ASP A 39 -7.00 -6.25 -9.08
CA ASP A 39 -7.39 -5.25 -10.10
C ASP A 39 -6.69 -3.89 -9.92
N PRO A 40 -6.49 -3.35 -8.69
CA PRO A 40 -5.85 -2.06 -8.52
C PRO A 40 -4.39 -2.01 -8.99
N LEU A 41 -3.72 -3.16 -9.10
CA LEU A 41 -2.33 -3.24 -9.57
C LEU A 41 -2.17 -2.76 -11.02
N CYS A 42 -3.26 -2.80 -11.80
CA CYS A 42 -3.30 -2.28 -13.16
C CYS A 42 -3.49 -0.75 -13.22
N ASP A 43 -3.85 -0.08 -12.12
CA ASP A 43 -4.05 1.38 -12.09
C ASP A 43 -2.72 2.12 -12.27
N SER A 44 -2.67 3.05 -13.23
CA SER A 44 -1.46 3.82 -13.53
C SER A 44 -0.93 4.64 -12.35
N ARG A 45 -1.80 5.01 -11.39
CA ARG A 45 -1.41 5.69 -10.15
C ARG A 45 -0.62 4.76 -9.23
N VAL A 46 -1.05 3.50 -9.11
CA VAL A 46 -0.34 2.48 -8.33
C VAL A 46 1.00 2.14 -8.96
N GLN A 47 1.07 2.00 -10.29
CA GLN A 47 2.33 1.73 -10.99
C GLN A 47 3.37 2.84 -10.79
N ARG A 48 2.94 4.11 -10.71
CA ARG A 48 3.82 5.26 -10.45
C ARG A 48 4.12 5.46 -8.96
N ASN A 49 3.21 5.04 -8.09
CA ASN A 49 3.29 5.22 -6.64
C ASN A 49 2.67 3.99 -5.93
N PRO A 50 3.47 2.92 -5.69
CA PRO A 50 2.96 1.67 -5.11
C PRO A 50 2.18 1.83 -3.79
N PRO A 51 2.56 2.75 -2.87
CA PRO A 51 1.76 3.04 -1.67
C PRO A 51 0.30 3.45 -1.92
N TYR A 52 -0.04 3.95 -3.12
CA TYR A 52 -1.42 4.31 -3.47
C TYR A 52 -2.37 3.09 -3.54
N LEU A 53 -1.81 1.87 -3.61
CA LEU A 53 -2.59 0.64 -3.54
C LEU A 53 -3.47 0.58 -2.29
N THR A 54 -2.93 0.98 -1.13
CA THR A 54 -3.67 1.02 0.14
C THR A 54 -4.96 1.85 0.02
N VAL A 55 -4.90 3.01 -0.63
CA VAL A 55 -6.06 3.88 -0.80
C VAL A 55 -7.15 3.19 -1.63
N LEU A 56 -6.78 2.60 -2.77
CA LEU A 56 -7.73 1.91 -3.64
C LEU A 56 -8.33 0.66 -2.99
N LEU A 57 -7.52 -0.08 -2.25
CA LEU A 57 -7.94 -1.28 -1.55
C LEU A 57 -8.91 -0.92 -0.42
N LEU A 58 -8.58 0.07 0.42
CA LEU A 58 -9.46 0.54 1.49
C LEU A 58 -10.80 1.08 0.95
N ALA A 59 -10.79 1.81 -0.16
CA ALA A 59 -12.02 2.30 -0.80
C ALA A 59 -12.94 1.16 -1.27
N ARG A 60 -12.38 0.01 -1.68
CA ARG A 60 -13.16 -1.15 -2.14
C ARG A 60 -13.77 -1.97 -1.01
N VAL A 61 -13.08 -2.06 0.13
CA VAL A 61 -13.46 -2.95 1.23
C VAL A 61 -14.22 -2.25 2.34
N VAL A 62 -14.12 -0.93 2.46
CA VAL A 62 -14.98 -0.16 3.37
C VAL A 62 -16.34 0.05 2.70
N THR A 63 -17.34 -0.71 3.13
CA THR A 63 -18.69 -0.71 2.53
C THR A 63 -19.59 0.37 3.07
N LYS A 64 -19.27 0.93 4.26
CA LYS A 64 -20.03 2.02 4.87
C LYS A 64 -19.11 2.90 5.70
N LEU A 65 -19.34 4.21 5.65
CA LEU A 65 -18.77 5.19 6.56
C LEU A 65 -19.82 6.27 6.88
N GLY A 66 -20.37 6.22 8.08
CA GLY A 66 -21.43 7.12 8.53
C GLY A 66 -22.65 7.09 7.61
N THR A 67 -22.97 8.24 7.03
CA THR A 67 -24.10 8.45 6.11
C THR A 67 -23.66 8.71 4.67
N LEU A 68 -22.37 8.51 4.36
CA LEU A 68 -21.88 8.66 2.99
C LEU A 68 -22.57 7.67 2.07
N PRO A 69 -22.92 8.08 0.83
CA PRO A 69 -23.53 7.17 -0.14
C PRO A 69 -22.56 6.10 -0.62
N GLU A 70 -21.26 6.43 -0.70
CA GLU A 70 -20.19 5.55 -1.15
C GLU A 70 -18.86 6.01 -0.54
N VAL A 71 -17.93 5.07 -0.33
CA VAL A 71 -16.56 5.36 0.10
C VAL A 71 -15.64 5.28 -1.12
N THR A 72 -15.40 6.43 -1.75
CA THR A 72 -14.54 6.51 -2.94
C THR A 72 -13.06 6.67 -2.54
N PRO A 73 -12.11 6.48 -3.47
CA PRO A 73 -10.69 6.77 -3.21
C PRO A 73 -10.47 8.19 -2.67
N GLU A 74 -11.20 9.18 -3.17
CA GLU A 74 -11.09 10.58 -2.74
C GLU A 74 -11.55 10.78 -1.28
N VAL A 75 -12.48 9.96 -0.78
CA VAL A 75 -12.86 9.95 0.65
C VAL A 75 -11.68 9.44 1.47
N VAL A 76 -11.08 8.32 1.05
CA VAL A 76 -9.95 7.69 1.75
C VAL A 76 -8.71 8.59 1.75
N GLU A 77 -8.42 9.29 0.64
CA GLU A 77 -7.33 10.25 0.53
C GLU A 77 -7.44 11.41 1.53
N LYS A 78 -8.66 11.79 1.88
CA LYS A 78 -8.94 12.90 2.81
C LYS A 78 -8.98 12.47 4.28
N LEU A 79 -8.88 11.17 4.56
CA LEU A 79 -8.78 10.69 5.94
C LEU A 79 -7.49 11.17 6.61
N PHE A 80 -7.55 11.33 7.92
CA PHE A 80 -6.33 11.55 8.70
C PHE A 80 -5.42 10.33 8.59
N VAL A 81 -4.10 10.56 8.62
CA VAL A 81 -3.09 9.48 8.60
C VAL A 81 -3.34 8.44 9.71
N ALA A 82 -3.79 8.87 10.88
CA ALA A 82 -4.15 7.98 11.98
C ALA A 82 -5.35 7.07 11.66
N ASP A 83 -6.30 7.55 10.88
CA ASP A 83 -7.48 6.79 10.46
C ASP A 83 -7.12 5.81 9.33
N ILE A 84 -6.26 6.20 8.38
CA ILE A 84 -5.72 5.28 7.38
C ILE A 84 -4.96 4.14 8.04
N ALA A 85 -4.08 4.46 9.00
CA ALA A 85 -3.34 3.44 9.74
C ALA A 85 -4.26 2.48 10.51
N HIS A 86 -5.33 3.00 11.13
CA HIS A 86 -6.33 2.18 11.81
C HIS A 86 -7.06 1.23 10.85
N LEU A 87 -7.46 1.73 9.67
CA LEU A 87 -8.14 0.91 8.67
C LEU A 87 -7.20 -0.14 8.04
N GLN A 88 -5.94 0.21 7.81
CA GLN A 88 -4.92 -0.72 7.32
C GLN A 88 -4.71 -1.88 8.31
N GLU A 89 -4.56 -1.57 9.60
CA GLU A 89 -4.41 -2.59 10.64
C GLU A 89 -5.65 -3.49 10.78
N LEU A 90 -6.85 -2.90 10.64
CA LEU A 90 -8.09 -3.67 10.60
C LEU A 90 -8.13 -4.60 9.37
N TYR A 91 -7.76 -4.09 8.20
CA TYR A 91 -7.72 -4.85 6.95
C TYR A 91 -6.82 -6.08 7.09
N GLU A 92 -5.58 -5.87 7.54
CA GLU A 92 -4.62 -6.96 7.78
C GLU A 92 -5.21 -7.96 8.76
N ARG A 93 -5.71 -7.52 9.91
CA ARG A 93 -6.29 -8.42 10.93
C ARG A 93 -7.44 -9.26 10.41
N VAL A 94 -8.37 -8.70 9.63
CA VAL A 94 -9.56 -9.45 9.20
C VAL A 94 -9.27 -10.37 8.01
N ASN A 95 -8.28 -10.06 7.18
CA ASN A 95 -7.93 -10.86 6.00
C ASN A 95 -6.80 -11.87 6.25
N ASP A 96 -5.91 -11.63 7.24
CA ASP A 96 -4.84 -12.56 7.63
C ASP A 96 -5.29 -13.63 8.64
N ARG A 97 -6.48 -13.49 9.24
CA ARG A 97 -7.10 -14.50 10.10
C ARG A 97 -7.36 -15.86 9.43
N GLY A 98 -7.08 -15.98 8.13
CA GLY A 98 -7.06 -17.24 7.40
C GLY A 98 -5.74 -18.03 7.46
N SER A 99 -4.61 -17.43 7.88
CA SER A 99 -3.29 -18.09 7.75
C SER A 99 -2.62 -18.52 9.07
N ASP A 100 -2.79 -17.80 10.19
CA ASP A 100 -1.91 -17.98 11.36
C ASP A 100 -2.61 -18.00 12.74
N THR A 101 -3.94 -18.10 12.80
CA THR A 101 -4.69 -18.13 14.07
C THR A 101 -5.19 -19.54 14.39
N VAL A 102 -4.85 -20.03 15.58
CA VAL A 102 -5.34 -21.29 16.12
C VAL A 102 -6.28 -20.99 17.28
N ASP A 103 -7.49 -21.53 17.24
CA ASP A 103 -8.39 -21.52 18.38
C ASP A 103 -7.81 -22.41 19.49
N ALA A 104 -7.43 -21.80 20.60
CA ALA A 104 -6.94 -22.50 21.77
C ALA A 104 -8.02 -22.52 22.86
N THR A 105 -8.23 -23.68 23.46
CA THR A 105 -9.09 -23.83 24.64
C THR A 105 -8.21 -24.05 25.86
N CYS A 106 -8.38 -23.23 26.89
CA CYS A 106 -7.68 -23.43 28.16
C CYS A 106 -8.17 -24.73 28.83
N PRO A 107 -7.29 -25.71 29.11
CA PRO A 107 -7.71 -26.98 29.72
C PRO A 107 -8.14 -26.84 31.19
N ASP A 108 -7.76 -25.76 31.87
CA ASP A 108 -8.03 -25.55 33.29
C ASP A 108 -9.38 -24.87 33.57
N CYS A 109 -9.82 -23.98 32.67
CA CYS A 109 -11.07 -23.23 32.86
C CYS A 109 -12.06 -23.32 31.69
N GLY A 110 -11.65 -23.88 30.55
CA GLY A 110 -12.49 -24.01 29.36
C GLY A 110 -12.67 -22.73 28.54
N GLU A 111 -11.99 -21.64 28.91
CA GLU A 111 -12.03 -20.37 28.17
C GLU A 111 -11.40 -20.55 26.78
N GLN A 112 -12.08 -20.07 25.75
CA GLN A 112 -11.60 -20.09 24.38
C GLN A 112 -10.89 -18.77 24.08
N PHE A 113 -9.71 -18.84 23.47
CA PHE A 113 -8.96 -17.67 23.07
C PHE A 113 -8.24 -17.91 21.74
N GLU A 114 -8.12 -16.85 20.95
CA GLU A 114 -7.49 -16.87 19.64
C GLU A 114 -5.98 -16.64 19.81
N VAL A 115 -5.14 -17.56 19.31
CA VAL A 115 -3.67 -17.45 19.36
C VAL A 115 -3.10 -17.26 17.97
N SER A 116 -2.40 -16.15 17.74
CA SER A 116 -1.60 -15.96 16.53
C SER A 116 -0.26 -16.69 16.65
N VAL A 117 -0.05 -17.73 15.84
CA VAL A 117 1.21 -18.48 15.79
C VAL A 117 2.11 -17.84 14.72
N ARG A 118 2.93 -16.86 15.12
CA ARG A 118 4.06 -16.46 14.27
C ARG A 118 5.12 -17.55 14.35
N GLY A 119 5.38 -18.23 13.24
CA GLY A 119 6.50 -19.16 13.11
C GLY A 119 7.83 -18.43 13.17
N ASP A 120 8.32 -18.10 14.37
CA ASP A 120 9.70 -17.64 14.57
C ASP A 120 10.63 -18.87 14.53
N GLY A 121 10.87 -19.36 13.31
CA GLY A 121 11.85 -20.40 13.04
C GLY A 121 13.27 -19.83 13.03
N THR A 122 13.76 -19.33 14.17
CA THR A 122 15.19 -19.08 14.37
C THR A 122 15.67 -19.70 15.67
N THR A 123 15.80 -21.02 15.70
CA THR A 123 16.79 -21.67 16.58
C THR A 123 18.18 -21.39 16.03
N THR A 124 18.75 -20.24 16.39
CA THR A 124 20.21 -20.09 16.36
C THR A 124 20.75 -20.84 17.57
N GLU A 125 21.09 -22.11 17.36
CA GLU A 125 21.95 -22.84 18.28
C GLU A 125 23.35 -22.19 18.21
N SER A 126 23.64 -21.28 19.14
CA SER A 126 25.00 -20.81 19.38
C SER A 126 25.52 -21.45 20.66
N ALA A 127 26.27 -22.53 20.51
CA ALA A 127 27.22 -22.99 21.52
C ALA A 127 28.52 -22.16 21.44
N PRO A 128 29.29 -22.04 22.54
CA PRO A 128 30.25 -20.97 22.73
C PRO A 128 31.62 -21.32 22.13
N HIS A 129 32.09 -20.50 21.19
CA HIS A 129 33.49 -20.47 20.81
C HIS A 129 34.11 -19.13 21.20
N ALA A 130 34.99 -19.20 22.20
CA ALA A 130 35.85 -18.12 22.64
C ALA A 130 36.90 -17.80 21.56
N GLY A 131 37.11 -16.52 21.28
CA GLY A 131 38.22 -16.01 20.48
C GLY A 131 37.94 -14.62 19.91
N ASN A 132 38.55 -13.60 20.50
CA ASN A 132 38.55 -12.20 20.05
C ASN A 132 40.00 -11.83 19.66
N PRO A 133 40.31 -10.66 19.08
CA PRO A 133 40.01 -10.14 17.73
C PRO A 133 41.30 -9.74 16.94
N LEU A 134 41.06 -9.09 15.80
CA LEU A 134 41.90 -8.13 15.06
C LEU A 134 42.74 -8.66 13.89
N THR A 135 42.48 -7.99 12.79
CA THR A 135 42.93 -8.13 11.41
C THR A 135 44.35 -7.63 11.22
N ASP A 136 45.20 -8.46 10.61
CA ASP A 136 46.50 -8.06 10.12
C ASP A 136 46.79 -8.84 8.84
N THR A 137 46.48 -8.26 7.68
CA THR A 137 47.26 -8.55 6.47
C THR A 137 47.10 -7.43 5.44
N VAL A 138 48.25 -6.82 5.19
CA VAL A 138 48.61 -5.82 4.19
C VAL A 138 48.60 -6.39 2.77
N ASP A 139 48.05 -5.63 1.82
CA ASP A 139 48.18 -5.86 0.39
C ASP A 139 49.58 -5.48 -0.13
N PRO A 140 50.25 -6.34 -0.91
CA PRO A 140 51.56 -6.05 -1.49
C PRO A 140 51.44 -5.68 -2.96
N TRP A 141 51.67 -4.40 -3.32
CA TRP A 141 52.60 -4.00 -4.41
C TRP A 141 52.61 -2.48 -4.66
N THR A 142 53.86 -1.96 -4.64
CA THR A 142 54.38 -0.70 -5.21
C THR A 142 54.14 0.64 -4.48
N ASP A 143 55.12 0.98 -3.66
CA ASP A 143 55.61 2.34 -3.39
C ASP A 143 56.75 2.64 -4.38
N ASP A 144 56.79 3.86 -4.92
CA ASP A 144 58.03 4.63 -5.08
C ASP A 144 57.70 6.05 -5.59
N GLY A 145 57.69 7.01 -4.65
CA GLY A 145 58.61 8.14 -4.76
C GLY A 145 58.14 9.50 -5.34
N HIS A 146 58.16 10.48 -4.44
CA HIS A 146 58.70 11.86 -4.61
C HIS A 146 57.88 12.95 -5.35
N GLY A 147 57.29 13.85 -4.55
CA GLY A 147 57.71 15.26 -4.41
C GLY A 147 57.56 16.23 -5.58
N GLY A 148 56.78 17.30 -5.38
CA GLY A 148 56.90 18.52 -6.19
C GLY A 148 55.75 19.51 -6.00
N ALA A 149 56.02 20.64 -5.34
CA ALA A 149 55.16 21.82 -5.33
C ALA A 149 55.15 22.50 -6.71
N ASN A 150 54.03 23.13 -7.10
CA ASN A 150 54.07 24.36 -7.89
C ASN A 150 52.77 25.17 -7.85
N ALA A 151 52.96 26.48 -8.02
CA ALA A 151 52.05 27.57 -7.72
C ALA A 151 51.27 28.10 -8.95
N GLY A 152 50.00 28.49 -8.71
CA GLY A 152 49.20 29.54 -9.39
C GLY A 152 49.01 29.52 -10.93
N PRO A 153 48.32 30.52 -11.53
CA PRO A 153 47.10 31.23 -11.09
C PRO A 153 46.01 31.34 -12.20
N ASN A 154 44.82 31.84 -11.80
CA ASN A 154 43.78 32.58 -12.57
C ASN A 154 43.55 32.35 -14.09
N SER A 155 42.28 32.21 -14.48
CA SER A 155 41.45 33.26 -15.14
C SER A 155 40.29 32.66 -15.96
N ALA A 156 39.09 33.27 -15.85
CA ALA A 156 38.12 33.66 -16.90
C ALA A 156 37.76 32.65 -18.03
N SER A 157 36.56 32.53 -18.59
CA SER A 157 35.29 33.28 -18.57
C SER A 157 34.32 32.55 -19.53
N GLU A 158 33.07 33.03 -19.59
CA GLU A 158 32.09 32.89 -20.70
C GLU A 158 31.02 31.79 -20.63
N SER A 159 29.92 32.19 -19.98
CA SER A 159 28.56 32.30 -20.54
C SER A 159 28.34 31.87 -22.00
N LYS A 160 27.32 31.03 -22.24
CA LYS A 160 26.34 31.33 -23.29
C LYS A 160 24.96 30.71 -23.00
N ALA A 161 23.97 31.60 -23.00
CA ALA A 161 22.55 31.30 -23.02
C ALA A 161 22.14 30.59 -24.32
N GLY A 162 21.12 29.74 -24.21
CA GLY A 162 20.45 29.08 -25.33
C GLY A 162 19.02 28.77 -24.93
N SER A 163 18.17 29.78 -25.07
CA SER A 163 16.72 29.75 -24.93
C SER A 163 16.08 29.18 -26.19
N GLU A 164 15.29 28.11 -26.08
CA GLU A 164 14.24 27.80 -27.05
C GLU A 164 12.99 27.30 -26.31
N SER A 165 11.99 28.18 -26.30
CA SER A 165 10.57 27.83 -26.16
C SER A 165 10.11 27.13 -27.43
N ASN A 166 9.15 26.21 -27.36
CA ASN A 166 7.76 26.50 -27.78
C ASN A 166 6.90 25.22 -27.80
N ALA A 167 5.65 25.41 -27.36
CA ALA A 167 4.42 24.75 -27.79
C ALA A 167 4.42 23.25 -28.18
N ASN A 168 3.77 22.44 -27.34
CA ASN A 168 2.68 21.61 -27.85
C ASN A 168 1.59 21.48 -26.78
N ARG A 169 0.70 22.47 -26.74
CA ARG A 169 -0.63 22.39 -26.14
C ARG A 169 -1.61 22.26 -27.30
N GLU A 170 -2.61 21.39 -27.08
CA GLU A 170 -3.86 21.27 -27.83
C GLU A 170 -3.77 20.62 -29.21
N SER A 171 -4.24 19.36 -29.29
CA SER A 171 -5.08 18.82 -30.36
C SER A 171 -5.39 17.35 -30.08
N ASP A 172 -6.42 17.05 -29.27
CA ASP A 172 -7.27 15.86 -29.48
C ASP A 172 -8.52 15.93 -28.59
N ALA A 173 -9.31 16.97 -28.85
CA ALA A 173 -10.68 17.09 -28.37
C ALA A 173 -11.61 17.18 -29.59
N THR A 174 -11.56 16.20 -30.49
CA THR A 174 -12.58 15.99 -31.54
C THR A 174 -12.54 14.53 -32.03
N ALA A 175 -13.05 13.61 -31.21
CA ALA A 175 -13.41 12.25 -31.68
C ALA A 175 -14.51 11.62 -30.81
N LEU A 176 -15.49 12.41 -30.34
CA LEU A 176 -16.69 11.92 -29.66
C LEU A 176 -17.94 12.61 -30.20
N ALA A 177 -18.16 12.51 -31.51
CA ALA A 177 -19.47 12.76 -32.09
C ALA A 177 -19.65 11.84 -33.29
N THR A 178 -20.65 10.96 -33.18
CA THR A 178 -21.16 10.00 -34.19
C THR A 178 -20.79 8.53 -33.90
N LEU A 179 -21.48 7.93 -32.93
CA LEU A 179 -22.07 6.59 -33.07
C LEU A 179 -23.13 6.39 -31.96
N ARG A 180 -24.32 6.99 -32.17
CA ARG A 180 -25.54 6.67 -31.42
C ARG A 180 -26.60 6.33 -32.46
N GLU A 181 -26.82 5.04 -32.66
CA GLU A 181 -27.86 4.34 -33.47
C GLU A 181 -27.21 2.97 -33.80
N GLU A 182 -27.70 1.77 -33.50
CA GLU A 182 -28.93 1.20 -32.95
C GLU A 182 -28.51 -0.18 -32.36
N LEU A 183 -29.03 -0.58 -31.20
CA LEU A 183 -28.94 -1.99 -30.75
C LEU A 183 -30.36 -2.58 -30.73
N PRO A 184 -30.65 -3.65 -31.49
CA PRO A 184 -31.95 -4.31 -31.43
C PRO A 184 -32.13 -5.05 -30.11
N GLU A 185 -33.26 -4.81 -29.46
CA GLU A 185 -33.75 -5.60 -28.33
C GLU A 185 -34.14 -7.01 -28.80
N SER A 186 -33.30 -8.02 -28.55
CA SER A 186 -33.78 -9.40 -28.40
C SER A 186 -32.70 -10.31 -27.82
N GLU A 187 -33.11 -11.16 -26.87
CA GLU A 187 -32.43 -12.33 -26.30
C GLU A 187 -31.72 -12.11 -24.95
N VAL A 188 -32.54 -11.95 -23.90
CA VAL A 188 -32.21 -12.37 -22.53
C VAL A 188 -32.33 -13.91 -22.43
N PRO A 189 -31.29 -14.66 -22.06
CA PRO A 189 -31.42 -16.09 -21.79
C PRO A 189 -32.06 -16.33 -20.43
N SER A 190 -33.21 -17.00 -20.42
CA SER A 190 -33.83 -17.60 -19.23
C SER A 190 -32.99 -18.80 -18.81
N TRP A 191 -32.41 -18.77 -17.61
CA TRP A 191 -31.83 -19.96 -16.98
C TRP A 191 -32.86 -20.52 -15.99
N GLU A 192 -33.37 -21.72 -16.29
CA GLU A 192 -33.87 -22.69 -15.31
C GLU A 192 -32.73 -23.64 -14.93
#